data_AF-A0A6N3GZ88-F1
#
_entry.id   AF-A0A6N3GZ88-F1
#
_cell.length_a   1.000
_cell.length_b   1.000
_cell.length_c   1.000
_cell.angle_alpha   90.00
_cell.angle_beta   90.00
_cell.angle_gamma   90.00
#
_symmetry.space_group_name_H-M   'P 1'
#
loop_
_entity.id
_entity.type
_entity.pdbx_description
1 polymer ?
#
loop_
_entity_poly.entity_id
_entity_poly.type
_entity_poly.pdbx_seq_one_letter_code
_entity_poly.pdbx_strand_id
1 'polypeptide(L)'
;MRYTDYKFHVPEEKIVRLIVNTDAKNEADDQFAIVQALLSPKFENAGMIAAHYGTRHEDSMERSFKELEVIFDKMHFPKENMIFHGAPHAIPDKTTPVVSEGAELIVREAMKDDDRPLFAIFLGPLTDLASALLMEPKIASRMTAIWIGGGRYPAGGPEFNLGNDINAANVVFQSKMEIWQVPKNVYEMMPLSLAELEYKVAPYGEIGEYLLQQLDEHAQEEGPRNSAFRTGETWVVGDSPAVGLLLYEHRFEFDWVEAPLVTEDMAYVHTKLNRPIRIYHSIDSRLILDDFFAKLALFHAKHPEGYVG
;
A
#
# COMPACT_ATOMS: atom_id res chain seq x y z
N MET A 1 -8.47 -1.96 14.52
CA MET A 1 -7.76 -3.11 15.09
C MET A 1 -6.29 -2.74 15.29
N ARG A 2 -5.73 -3.02 16.47
CA ARG A 2 -4.32 -2.75 16.79
C ARG A 2 -3.68 -3.92 17.51
N TYR A 3 -2.70 -4.57 16.88
CA TYR A 3 -1.91 -5.61 17.53
C TYR A 3 -0.89 -4.97 18.49
N THR A 4 -0.89 -5.38 19.76
CA THR A 4 -0.07 -4.73 20.82
C THR A 4 0.74 -5.69 21.67
N ASP A 5 0.73 -6.99 21.35
CA ASP A 5 1.51 -7.96 22.11
C ASP A 5 3.01 -7.81 21.77
N TYR A 6 3.65 -6.86 22.46
CA TYR A 6 5.09 -6.56 22.43
C TYR A 6 5.60 -6.25 23.83
N LYS A 7 6.91 -6.37 24.04
CA LYS A 7 7.54 -5.99 25.31
C LYS A 7 7.77 -4.48 25.45
N PHE A 8 7.54 -3.72 24.39
CA PHE A 8 7.63 -2.27 24.35
C PHE A 8 6.24 -1.67 24.10
N HIS A 9 6.09 -0.39 24.40
CA HIS A 9 4.85 0.35 24.18
C HIS A 9 5.10 1.51 23.23
N VAL A 10 4.13 1.78 22.35
CA VAL A 10 4.12 2.99 21.52
C VAL A 10 3.44 4.10 22.31
N PRO A 11 4.07 5.29 22.45
CA PRO A 11 3.41 6.44 23.09
C PRO A 11 2.09 6.77 22.40
N GLU A 12 1.07 7.11 23.17
CA GLU A 12 -0.31 7.26 22.69
C GLU A 12 -0.42 8.34 21.60
N GLU A 13 0.33 9.44 21.73
CA GLU A 13 0.43 10.53 20.77
C GLU A 13 1.16 10.16 19.47
N LYS A 14 1.81 8.98 19.44
CA LYS A 14 2.46 8.44 18.24
C LYS A 14 1.60 7.40 17.54
N ILE A 15 0.45 7.02 18.10
CA ILE A 15 -0.47 6.08 17.46
C ILE A 15 -1.24 6.82 16.37
N VAL A 16 -1.33 6.21 15.19
CA VAL A 16 -2.04 6.78 14.04
C VAL A 16 -3.12 5.83 13.57
N ARG A 17 -4.17 6.37 12.96
CA ARG A 17 -5.18 5.56 12.26
C ARG A 17 -4.68 5.25 10.86
N LEU A 18 -4.91 4.03 10.39
CA LEU A 18 -4.41 3.57 9.10
C LEU A 18 -5.53 2.92 8.28
N ILE A 19 -5.67 3.35 7.03
CA ILE A 19 -6.36 2.62 5.97
C ILE A 19 -5.29 2.08 5.02
N VAL A 20 -5.44 0.83 4.58
CA VAL A 20 -4.61 0.26 3.52
C VAL A 20 -5.50 0.02 2.32
N ASN A 21 -5.14 0.56 1.17
CA ASN A 21 -5.75 0.27 -0.12
C ASN A 21 -4.73 -0.49 -0.95
N THR A 22 -5.09 -1.67 -1.41
CA THR A 22 -4.15 -2.66 -1.95
C THR A 22 -4.78 -3.36 -3.14
N ASP A 23 -3.99 -3.61 -4.17
CA ASP A 23 -4.37 -4.40 -5.32
C ASP A 23 -3.78 -5.82 -5.22
N ALA A 24 -3.74 -6.34 -3.98
CA ALA A 24 -3.22 -7.67 -3.64
C ALA A 24 -3.63 -8.74 -4.66
N LYS A 25 -2.73 -9.69 -4.90
CA LYS A 25 -2.84 -10.71 -5.95
C LYS A 25 -2.69 -10.21 -7.39
N ASN A 26 -2.35 -8.93 -7.59
CA ASN A 26 -1.80 -8.45 -8.86
C ASN A 26 -0.36 -8.97 -9.07
N GLU A 27 0.49 -8.77 -8.06
CA GLU A 27 1.80 -9.40 -7.91
C GLU A 27 1.85 -10.16 -6.56
N ALA A 28 3.00 -10.12 -5.89
CA ALA A 28 3.30 -10.93 -4.71
C ALA A 28 3.85 -10.12 -3.52
N ASP A 29 3.85 -8.78 -3.59
CA ASP A 29 4.46 -7.91 -2.59
C ASP A 29 3.50 -7.17 -1.66
N ASP A 30 2.27 -6.84 -2.06
CA ASP A 30 1.26 -6.24 -1.19
C ASP A 30 1.10 -6.99 0.14
N GLN A 31 1.16 -8.33 0.07
CA GLN A 31 0.95 -9.21 1.21
C GLN A 31 1.96 -8.93 2.34
N PHE A 32 3.20 -8.56 2.00
CA PHE A 32 4.22 -8.19 2.98
C PHE A 32 3.87 -6.88 3.69
N ALA A 33 3.41 -5.87 2.93
CA ALA A 33 2.96 -4.60 3.49
C ALA A 33 1.73 -4.77 4.38
N ILE A 34 0.74 -5.57 3.96
CA ILE A 34 -0.48 -5.85 4.73
C ILE A 34 -0.12 -6.51 6.07
N VAL A 35 0.71 -7.55 6.05
CA VAL A 35 1.15 -8.25 7.27
C VAL A 35 1.94 -7.30 8.18
N GLN A 36 2.85 -6.49 7.64
CA GLN A 36 3.61 -5.52 8.42
C GLN A 36 2.69 -4.46 9.06
N ALA A 37 1.67 -3.99 8.35
CA ALA A 37 0.69 -3.04 8.87
C ALA A 37 -0.15 -3.64 10.01
N LEU A 38 -0.61 -4.89 9.87
CA LEU A 38 -1.38 -5.60 10.89
C LEU A 38 -0.55 -5.82 12.17
N LEU A 39 0.74 -6.13 12.04
CA LEU A 39 1.62 -6.42 13.17
C LEU A 39 2.23 -5.17 13.83
N SER A 40 2.02 -3.98 13.28
CA SER A 40 2.65 -2.75 13.78
C SER A 40 1.83 -2.10 14.91
N PRO A 41 2.36 -2.01 16.16
CA PRO A 41 1.60 -1.46 17.28
C PRO A 41 1.37 0.06 17.21
N LYS A 42 1.99 0.73 16.23
CA LYS A 42 1.79 2.14 15.89
C LYS A 42 0.44 2.38 15.19
N PHE A 43 -0.11 1.37 14.52
CA PHE A 43 -1.27 1.54 13.65
C PHE A 43 -2.55 1.03 14.29
N GLU A 44 -3.50 1.93 14.46
CA GLU A 44 -4.91 1.57 14.62
C GLU A 44 -5.48 1.36 13.21
N ASN A 45 -5.48 0.11 12.74
CA ASN A 45 -5.99 -0.24 11.41
C ASN A 45 -7.51 -0.04 11.39
N ALA A 46 -7.98 0.90 10.57
CA ALA A 46 -9.40 1.22 10.41
C ALA A 46 -10.07 0.34 9.34
N GLY A 47 -9.29 -0.20 8.39
CA GLY A 47 -9.76 -1.12 7.38
C GLY A 47 -8.75 -1.31 6.24
N MET A 48 -8.97 -2.36 5.47
CA MET A 48 -8.21 -2.77 4.30
C MET A 48 -9.17 -2.76 3.10
N ILE A 49 -8.82 -2.07 2.03
CA ILE A 49 -9.63 -1.89 0.83
C ILE A 49 -8.99 -2.67 -0.31
N ALA A 50 -9.74 -3.58 -0.91
CA ALA A 50 -9.35 -4.31 -2.11
C ALA A 50 -9.56 -3.43 -3.35
N ALA A 51 -8.48 -3.03 -4.02
CA ALA A 51 -8.51 -2.23 -5.23
C ALA A 51 -8.47 -3.11 -6.49
N HIS A 52 -8.97 -2.58 -7.61
CA HIS A 52 -8.75 -3.18 -8.92
C HIS A 52 -7.29 -2.98 -9.38
N TYR A 53 -6.79 -3.84 -10.26
CA TYR A 53 -5.47 -3.70 -10.91
C TYR A 53 -5.60 -3.68 -12.44
N GLY A 54 -6.53 -2.85 -12.89
CA GLY A 54 -6.82 -2.63 -14.32
C GLY A 54 -7.68 -3.72 -14.95
N THR A 55 -7.46 -3.96 -16.24
CA THR A 55 -8.32 -4.79 -17.09
C THR A 55 -7.70 -6.12 -17.50
N ARG A 56 -6.51 -6.47 -16.97
CA ARG A 56 -5.89 -7.78 -17.19
C ARG A 56 -6.78 -8.92 -16.71
N HIS A 57 -7.50 -8.67 -15.63
CA HIS A 57 -8.51 -9.56 -15.05
C HIS A 57 -9.77 -8.73 -14.78
N GLU A 58 -10.90 -9.13 -15.37
CA GLU A 58 -12.20 -8.46 -15.17
C GLU A 58 -12.65 -8.52 -13.70
N ASP A 59 -12.18 -9.53 -12.95
CA ASP A 59 -12.45 -9.76 -11.53
C ASP A 59 -11.29 -9.33 -10.61
N SER A 60 -10.41 -8.43 -11.06
CA SER A 60 -9.20 -8.04 -10.31
C SER A 60 -9.47 -7.57 -8.88
N MET A 61 -10.46 -6.70 -8.69
CA MET A 61 -10.86 -6.22 -7.35
C MET A 61 -11.32 -7.38 -6.44
N GLU A 62 -12.11 -8.31 -6.98
CA GLU A 62 -12.61 -9.48 -6.25
C GLU A 62 -11.47 -10.44 -5.87
N ARG A 63 -10.45 -10.57 -6.74
CA ARG A 63 -9.24 -11.35 -6.43
C ARG A 63 -8.45 -10.73 -5.28
N SER A 64 -8.30 -9.41 -5.29
CA SER A 64 -7.67 -8.67 -4.18
C SER A 64 -8.45 -8.82 -2.88
N PHE A 65 -9.77 -8.78 -2.93
CA PHE A 65 -10.62 -8.99 -1.75
C PHE A 65 -10.42 -10.38 -1.14
N LYS A 66 -10.42 -11.42 -1.98
CA LYS A 66 -10.16 -12.81 -1.53
C LYS A 66 -8.76 -12.99 -0.97
N GLU A 67 -7.77 -12.32 -1.55
CA GLU A 67 -6.39 -12.36 -1.05
C GLU A 67 -6.29 -11.74 0.35
N LEU A 68 -6.98 -10.62 0.60
CA LEU A 68 -7.11 -10.07 1.95
C LEU A 68 -7.75 -11.08 2.92
N GLU A 69 -8.81 -11.79 2.50
CA GLU A 69 -9.40 -12.84 3.34
C GLU A 69 -8.39 -13.94 3.67
N VAL A 70 -7.61 -14.40 2.69
CA VAL A 70 -6.57 -15.42 2.89
C VAL A 70 -5.53 -14.97 3.92
N ILE A 71 -5.07 -13.71 3.85
CA ILE A 71 -4.09 -13.18 4.82
C ILE A 71 -4.69 -13.16 6.23
N PHE A 72 -5.91 -12.63 6.39
CA PHE A 72 -6.57 -12.58 7.69
C PHE A 72 -6.81 -13.98 8.26
N ASP A 73 -7.30 -14.90 7.42
CA ASP A 73 -7.57 -16.28 7.80
C ASP A 73 -6.29 -17.01 8.22
N LYS A 74 -5.15 -16.80 7.53
CA LYS A 74 -3.85 -17.40 7.89
C LYS A 74 -3.19 -16.81 9.13
N MET A 75 -3.54 -15.58 9.48
CA MET A 75 -3.07 -14.93 10.71
C MET A 75 -4.04 -15.14 11.88
N HIS A 76 -5.23 -15.69 11.61
CA HIS A 76 -6.35 -15.81 12.53
C HIS A 76 -6.78 -14.45 13.12
N PHE A 77 -6.58 -13.37 12.35
CA PHE A 77 -7.11 -12.06 12.73
C PHE A 77 -8.60 -11.99 12.40
N PRO A 78 -9.42 -11.34 13.24
CA PRO A 78 -10.82 -11.12 12.92
C PRO A 78 -10.93 -10.23 11.68
N LYS A 79 -11.71 -10.68 10.69
CA LYS A 79 -11.92 -9.96 9.43
C LYS A 79 -13.21 -9.15 9.39
N GLU A 80 -14.09 -9.32 10.37
CA GLU A 80 -15.36 -8.59 10.45
C GLU A 80 -15.13 -7.09 10.52
N ASN A 81 -15.71 -6.35 9.56
CA ASN A 81 -15.54 -4.89 9.42
C ASN A 81 -14.09 -4.43 9.19
N MET A 82 -13.21 -5.32 8.72
CA MET A 82 -11.81 -4.99 8.43
C MET A 82 -11.48 -5.01 6.94
N ILE A 83 -12.24 -5.72 6.11
CA ILE A 83 -11.99 -5.86 4.66
C ILE A 83 -13.18 -5.25 3.90
N PHE A 84 -12.90 -4.43 2.89
CA PHE A 84 -13.90 -3.67 2.14
C PHE A 84 -13.63 -3.77 0.63
N HIS A 85 -14.69 -3.88 -0.17
CA HIS A 85 -14.58 -3.83 -1.62
C HIS A 85 -14.29 -2.40 -2.08
N GLY A 86 -13.21 -2.22 -2.83
CA GLY A 86 -12.90 -0.97 -3.51
C GLY A 86 -13.66 -0.83 -4.83
N ALA A 87 -13.32 0.21 -5.58
CA ALA A 87 -13.87 0.44 -6.90
C ALA A 87 -13.48 -0.72 -7.86
N PRO A 88 -14.43 -1.31 -8.60
CA PRO A 88 -14.13 -2.44 -9.49
C PRO A 88 -13.40 -2.04 -10.77
N HIS A 89 -13.33 -0.74 -11.08
CA HIS A 89 -12.67 -0.21 -12.27
C HIS A 89 -12.29 1.27 -12.07
N ALA A 90 -11.44 1.78 -12.95
CA ALA A 90 -11.01 3.18 -12.98
C ALA A 90 -12.19 4.17 -13.05
N ILE A 91 -11.98 5.39 -12.56
CA ILE A 91 -12.97 6.46 -12.72
C ILE A 91 -13.10 6.88 -14.19
N PRO A 92 -14.32 7.13 -14.69
CA PRO A 92 -14.53 7.39 -16.12
C PRO A 92 -13.96 8.75 -16.55
N ASP A 93 -13.94 9.71 -15.64
CA ASP A 93 -13.41 11.06 -15.84
C ASP A 93 -12.99 11.69 -14.50
N LYS A 94 -12.41 12.89 -14.53
CA LYS A 94 -11.89 13.59 -13.34
C LYS A 94 -12.96 14.25 -12.46
N THR A 95 -14.23 14.03 -12.72
CA THR A 95 -15.36 14.67 -12.02
C THR A 95 -16.41 13.68 -11.52
N THR A 96 -16.37 12.43 -11.99
CA THR A 96 -17.36 11.41 -11.67
C THR A 96 -16.72 10.32 -10.80
N PRO A 97 -17.11 10.17 -9.52
CA PRO A 97 -16.59 9.10 -8.67
C PRO A 97 -17.14 7.73 -9.06
N VAL A 98 -16.39 6.68 -8.70
CA VAL A 98 -16.92 5.31 -8.61
C VAL A 98 -17.14 5.02 -7.13
N VAL A 99 -18.40 5.01 -6.70
CA VAL A 99 -18.74 4.77 -5.29
C VAL A 99 -18.50 3.30 -4.95
N SER A 100 -17.76 3.06 -3.87
CA SER A 100 -17.38 1.74 -3.35
C SER A 100 -17.40 1.74 -1.82
N GLU A 101 -17.41 0.56 -1.20
CA GLU A 101 -17.27 0.44 0.26
C GLU A 101 -15.95 1.06 0.74
N GLY A 102 -14.89 0.93 -0.07
CA GLY A 102 -13.58 1.53 0.17
C GLY A 102 -13.60 3.05 0.15
N ALA A 103 -14.20 3.68 -0.87
CA ALA A 103 -14.34 5.13 -0.93
C ALA A 103 -15.18 5.68 0.24
N GLU A 104 -16.26 4.97 0.59
CA GLU A 104 -17.09 5.31 1.75
C GLU A 104 -16.34 5.17 3.08
N LEU A 105 -15.49 4.14 3.25
CA LEU A 105 -14.63 3.97 4.40
C LEU A 105 -13.67 5.16 4.56
N ILE A 106 -13.01 5.58 3.47
CA ILE A 106 -12.09 6.71 3.47
C ILE A 106 -12.80 7.98 3.94
N VAL A 107 -13.98 8.27 3.38
CA VAL A 107 -14.78 9.43 3.78
C VAL A 107 -15.18 9.33 5.25
N ARG A 108 -15.69 8.16 5.68
CA ARG A 108 -16.15 7.93 7.06
C ARG A 108 -15.05 8.16 8.08
N GLU A 109 -13.86 7.58 7.87
CA GLU A 109 -12.76 7.69 8.84
C GLU A 109 -12.11 9.08 8.84
N ALA A 110 -12.00 9.73 7.67
CA ALA A 110 -11.46 11.09 7.59
C ALA A 110 -12.39 12.12 8.26
N MET A 111 -13.71 11.93 8.15
CA MET A 111 -14.71 12.85 8.72
C MET A 111 -15.06 12.54 10.18
N LYS A 112 -14.54 11.44 10.74
CA LYS A 112 -14.71 11.07 12.15
C LYS A 112 -14.15 12.15 13.07
N ASP A 113 -14.83 12.37 14.19
CA ASP A 113 -14.37 13.24 15.28
C ASP A 113 -13.33 12.48 16.12
N ASP A 114 -12.08 12.50 15.64
CA ASP A 114 -10.93 11.82 16.25
C ASP A 114 -9.67 12.62 15.94
N ASP A 115 -9.00 13.12 16.98
CA ASP A 115 -7.84 14.00 16.87
C ASP A 115 -6.57 13.26 16.42
N ARG A 116 -6.57 11.92 16.40
CA ARG A 116 -5.42 11.16 15.92
C ARG A 116 -5.27 11.30 14.40
N PRO A 117 -4.04 11.50 13.88
CA PRO A 117 -3.80 11.54 12.45
C PRO A 117 -4.33 10.29 11.73
N LEU A 118 -4.98 10.51 10.59
CA LEU A 118 -5.38 9.44 9.66
C LEU A 118 -4.41 9.41 8.49
N PHE A 119 -3.83 8.24 8.25
CA PHE A 119 -3.08 7.93 7.05
C PHE A 119 -3.85 6.92 6.20
N ALA A 120 -3.73 7.03 4.89
CA ALA A 120 -4.09 5.96 3.97
C ALA A 120 -2.92 5.64 3.06
N ILE A 121 -2.54 4.36 3.02
CA ILE A 121 -1.51 3.88 2.10
C ILE A 121 -2.18 3.25 0.88
N PHE A 122 -1.70 3.57 -0.31
CA PHE A 122 -2.20 3.08 -1.59
C PHE A 122 -1.07 2.31 -2.26
N LEU A 123 -1.26 0.99 -2.32
CA LEU A 123 -0.32 0.02 -2.91
C LEU A 123 -0.68 -0.24 -4.39
N GLY A 124 -1.89 0.14 -4.81
CA GLY A 124 -2.39 0.06 -6.18
C GLY A 124 -2.79 1.40 -6.78
N PRO A 125 -3.79 1.45 -7.70
CA PRO A 125 -4.28 2.70 -8.28
C PRO A 125 -5.00 3.59 -7.26
N LEU A 126 -5.06 4.89 -7.54
CA LEU A 126 -5.65 5.91 -6.65
C LEU A 126 -7.19 6.03 -6.75
N THR A 127 -7.86 5.05 -7.37
CA THR A 127 -9.28 5.11 -7.74
C THR A 127 -10.21 5.37 -6.57
N ASP A 128 -10.04 4.65 -5.45
CA ASP A 128 -10.85 4.84 -4.25
C ASP A 128 -10.56 6.20 -3.59
N LEU A 129 -9.30 6.67 -3.61
CA LEU A 129 -8.96 7.99 -3.06
C LEU A 129 -9.58 9.12 -3.88
N ALA A 130 -9.48 9.03 -5.20
CA ALA A 130 -10.06 10.01 -6.11
C ALA A 130 -11.58 10.03 -5.97
N SER A 131 -12.22 8.85 -5.90
CA SER A 131 -13.66 8.75 -5.68
C SER A 131 -14.07 9.34 -4.33
N ALA A 132 -13.34 9.06 -3.25
CA ALA A 132 -13.58 9.65 -1.94
C ALA A 132 -13.43 11.18 -1.93
N LEU A 133 -12.41 11.72 -2.62
CA LEU A 133 -12.20 13.17 -2.76
C LEU A 133 -13.32 13.86 -3.55
N LEU A 134 -13.83 13.20 -4.59
CA LEU A 134 -14.95 13.69 -5.39
C LEU A 134 -16.27 13.63 -4.60
N MET A 135 -16.44 12.64 -3.73
CA MET A 135 -17.60 12.50 -2.84
C MET A 135 -17.58 13.52 -1.70
N GLU A 136 -16.44 13.73 -1.04
CA GLU A 136 -16.29 14.67 0.08
C GLU A 136 -14.93 15.39 0.02
N PRO A 137 -14.83 16.56 -0.63
CA PRO A 137 -13.58 17.28 -0.79
C PRO A 137 -12.90 17.70 0.53
N LYS A 138 -13.62 17.75 1.67
CA LYS A 138 -13.06 18.11 2.97
C LYS A 138 -12.05 17.09 3.50
N ILE A 139 -12.05 15.84 3.00
CA ILE A 139 -11.07 14.84 3.44
C ILE A 139 -9.63 15.28 3.12
N ALA A 140 -9.44 16.12 2.10
CA ALA A 140 -8.15 16.62 1.68
C ALA A 140 -7.37 17.34 2.81
N SER A 141 -8.05 17.93 3.79
CA SER A 141 -7.42 18.59 4.93
C SER A 141 -7.49 17.78 6.23
N ARG A 142 -7.87 16.49 6.17
CA ARG A 142 -8.15 15.64 7.33
C ARG A 142 -7.33 14.36 7.36
N MET A 143 -6.61 14.05 6.29
CA MET A 143 -5.75 12.88 6.20
C MET A 143 -4.58 13.09 5.24
N THR A 144 -3.56 12.25 5.37
CA THR A 144 -2.40 12.19 4.47
C THR A 144 -2.41 10.86 3.74
N ALA A 145 -2.17 10.87 2.43
CA ALA A 145 -1.97 9.61 1.69
C ALA A 145 -0.51 9.36 1.36
N ILE A 146 -0.12 8.09 1.38
CA ILE A 146 1.14 7.61 0.83
C ILE A 146 0.80 6.74 -0.37
N TRP A 147 1.45 6.96 -1.49
CA TRP A 147 1.17 6.23 -2.73
C TRP A 147 2.44 5.60 -3.29
N ILE A 148 2.38 4.28 -3.48
CA ILE A 148 3.36 3.50 -4.24
C ILE A 148 2.92 3.56 -5.70
N GLY A 149 3.61 4.38 -6.49
CA GLY A 149 3.23 4.55 -7.87
C GLY A 149 3.78 5.81 -8.52
N GLY A 150 3.64 5.83 -9.84
CA GLY A 150 4.16 6.87 -10.71
C GLY A 150 5.62 6.69 -11.11
N GLY A 151 5.92 7.21 -12.31
CA GLY A 151 7.23 7.13 -12.94
C GLY A 151 8.30 8.02 -12.29
N ARG A 152 9.53 7.87 -12.79
CA ARG A 152 10.70 8.60 -12.29
C ARG A 152 10.60 10.09 -12.63
N TYR A 153 10.83 10.93 -11.63
CA TYR A 153 10.92 12.38 -11.83
C TYR A 153 12.21 12.79 -12.58
N PRO A 154 12.17 13.88 -13.37
CA PRO A 154 11.02 14.76 -13.58
C PRO A 154 10.08 14.31 -14.72
N ALA A 155 10.48 13.33 -15.53
CA ALA A 155 9.77 13.01 -16.77
C ALA A 155 8.46 12.24 -16.57
N GLY A 156 8.34 11.49 -15.47
CA GLY A 156 7.31 10.46 -15.33
C GLY A 156 7.65 9.25 -16.19
N GLY A 157 6.63 8.61 -16.74
CA GLY A 157 6.76 7.46 -17.63
C GLY A 157 5.98 6.24 -17.15
N PRO A 158 6.07 5.13 -17.90
CA PRO A 158 5.24 3.95 -17.65
C PRO A 158 5.43 3.36 -16.26
N GLU A 159 4.32 3.28 -15.53
CA GLU A 159 4.21 2.70 -14.20
C GLU A 159 2.83 2.04 -14.06
N PHE A 160 2.75 0.88 -13.41
CA PHE A 160 1.60 0.00 -13.45
C PHE A 160 0.39 0.60 -12.72
N ASN A 161 0.57 1.06 -11.49
CA ASN A 161 -0.51 1.61 -10.67
C ASN A 161 -1.06 2.90 -11.26
N LEU A 162 -0.19 3.78 -11.74
CA LEU A 162 -0.57 5.00 -12.46
C LEU A 162 -1.34 4.68 -13.74
N GLY A 163 -0.87 3.70 -14.51
CA GLY A 163 -1.50 3.30 -15.77
C GLY A 163 -2.91 2.73 -15.60
N ASN A 164 -3.21 2.15 -14.43
CA ASN A 164 -4.52 1.61 -14.12
C ASN A 164 -5.58 2.68 -13.85
N ASP A 165 -5.21 3.90 -13.42
CA ASP A 165 -6.14 5.04 -13.34
C ASP A 165 -5.43 6.42 -13.36
N ILE A 166 -5.17 6.92 -14.56
CA ILE A 166 -4.59 8.26 -14.80
C ILE A 166 -5.56 9.39 -14.39
N ASN A 167 -6.87 9.16 -14.52
CA ASN A 167 -7.86 10.15 -14.12
C ASN A 167 -7.83 10.34 -12.60
N ALA A 168 -7.79 9.25 -11.83
CA ALA A 168 -7.69 9.29 -10.38
C ALA A 168 -6.40 9.96 -9.92
N ALA A 169 -5.25 9.63 -10.51
CA ALA A 169 -3.99 10.30 -10.21
C ALA A 169 -4.09 11.82 -10.43
N ASN A 170 -4.72 12.25 -11.52
CA ASN A 170 -4.94 13.67 -11.79
C ASN A 170 -5.92 14.33 -10.81
N VAL A 171 -7.00 13.67 -10.40
CA VAL A 171 -7.92 14.17 -9.35
C VAL A 171 -7.15 14.40 -8.05
N VAL A 172 -6.36 13.41 -7.63
CA VAL A 172 -5.56 13.47 -6.41
C VAL A 172 -4.52 14.58 -6.50
N PHE A 173 -3.73 14.64 -7.58
CA PHE A 173 -2.71 15.67 -7.81
C PHE A 173 -3.26 17.10 -7.94
N GLN A 174 -4.52 17.26 -8.34
CA GLN A 174 -5.18 18.57 -8.42
C GLN A 174 -5.92 18.95 -7.13
N SER A 175 -6.07 18.03 -6.17
CA SER A 175 -6.71 18.30 -4.87
C SER A 175 -5.84 19.18 -3.95
N LYS A 176 -6.29 19.48 -2.73
CA LYS A 176 -5.44 20.13 -1.70
C LYS A 176 -4.79 19.15 -0.73
N MET A 177 -4.91 17.84 -0.99
CA MET A 177 -4.50 16.79 -0.06
C MET A 177 -2.98 16.67 0.03
N GLU A 178 -2.48 16.40 1.23
CA GLU A 178 -1.08 16.01 1.44
C GLU A 178 -0.84 14.60 0.91
N ILE A 179 0.11 14.47 -0.02
CA ILE A 179 0.49 13.21 -0.64
C ILE A 179 1.98 13.00 -0.50
N TRP A 180 2.35 11.78 -0.13
CA TRP A 180 3.71 11.26 -0.13
C TRP A 180 3.81 10.23 -1.24
N GLN A 181 4.47 10.58 -2.33
CA GLN A 181 4.68 9.68 -3.45
C GLN A 181 6.01 8.95 -3.31
N VAL A 182 5.97 7.63 -3.48
CA VAL A 182 7.14 6.77 -3.63
C VAL A 182 7.16 6.31 -5.10
N PRO A 183 7.97 6.95 -5.97
CA PRO A 183 7.98 6.63 -7.39
C PRO A 183 8.76 5.33 -7.66
N LYS A 184 8.60 4.80 -8.87
CA LYS A 184 9.19 3.53 -9.34
C LYS A 184 10.64 3.30 -8.96
N ASN A 185 11.50 4.28 -9.22
CA ASN A 185 12.93 4.16 -8.94
C ASN A 185 13.26 4.07 -7.44
N VAL A 186 12.30 4.32 -6.55
CA VAL A 186 12.47 4.28 -5.09
C VAL A 186 11.84 3.03 -4.51
N TYR A 187 10.61 2.69 -4.90
CA TYR A 187 10.02 1.44 -4.40
C TYR A 187 10.78 0.20 -4.90
N GLU A 188 11.45 0.29 -6.06
CA GLU A 188 12.34 -0.76 -6.55
C GLU A 188 13.63 -0.94 -5.71
N MET A 189 13.91 -0.05 -4.75
CA MET A 189 15.02 -0.19 -3.80
C MET A 189 14.73 -1.20 -2.67
N MET A 190 13.67 -1.99 -2.79
CA MET A 190 13.24 -3.02 -1.84
C MET A 190 13.53 -4.47 -2.28
N PRO A 191 14.76 -4.82 -2.72
CA PRO A 191 15.05 -6.20 -3.06
C PRO A 191 15.13 -7.09 -1.82
N LEU A 192 14.62 -8.30 -1.92
CA LEU A 192 14.87 -9.40 -0.99
C LEU A 192 15.23 -10.66 -1.78
N SER A 193 15.89 -11.61 -1.12
CA SER A 193 16.21 -12.90 -1.74
C SER A 193 15.24 -14.00 -1.32
N LEU A 194 15.06 -15.02 -2.17
CA LEU A 194 14.30 -16.21 -1.81
C LEU A 194 14.91 -16.94 -0.61
N ALA A 195 16.24 -16.90 -0.45
CA ALA A 195 16.92 -17.41 0.73
C ALA A 195 16.56 -16.65 2.01
N GLU A 196 16.37 -15.33 1.95
CA GLU A 196 15.85 -14.56 3.08
C GLU A 196 14.41 -14.95 3.41
N LEU A 197 13.57 -15.23 2.40
CA LEU A 197 12.22 -15.72 2.65
C LEU A 197 12.23 -17.10 3.32
N GLU A 198 13.01 -18.06 2.80
CA GLU A 198 13.14 -19.39 3.39
C GLU A 198 13.66 -19.33 4.84
N TYR A 199 14.63 -18.45 5.12
CA TYR A 199 15.26 -18.38 6.44
C TYR A 199 14.49 -17.50 7.44
N LYS A 200 13.94 -16.37 7.01
CA LYS A 200 13.39 -15.31 7.88
C LYS A 200 11.87 -15.13 7.78
N VAL A 201 11.18 -15.86 6.89
CA VAL A 201 9.73 -15.70 6.68
C VAL A 201 9.00 -17.03 6.80
N ALA A 202 9.34 -17.99 5.95
CA ALA A 202 8.69 -19.30 5.87
C ALA A 202 8.56 -20.07 7.21
N PRO A 203 9.55 -20.02 8.13
CA PRO A 203 9.46 -20.76 9.39
C PRO A 203 8.43 -20.22 10.38
N TYR A 204 7.82 -19.06 10.12
CA TYR A 204 7.03 -18.31 11.10
C TYR A 204 5.52 -18.39 10.84
N GLY A 205 4.97 -19.60 10.99
CA GLY A 205 3.54 -19.92 10.93
C GLY A 205 2.98 -20.00 9.50
N GLU A 206 1.68 -20.30 9.39
CA GLU A 206 1.01 -20.49 8.10
C GLU A 206 1.10 -19.28 7.17
N ILE A 207 1.07 -18.07 7.74
CA ILE A 207 1.25 -16.83 6.98
C ILE A 207 2.67 -16.71 6.43
N GLY A 208 3.70 -17.09 7.20
CA GLY A 208 5.09 -17.06 6.75
C GLY A 208 5.34 -18.03 5.61
N GLU A 209 4.89 -19.28 5.75
CA GLU A 209 4.97 -20.29 4.69
C GLU A 209 4.25 -19.83 3.42
N TYR A 210 3.05 -19.27 3.58
CA TYR A 210 2.26 -18.77 2.47
C TYR A 210 2.95 -17.64 1.70
N LEU A 211 3.56 -16.66 2.40
CA LEU A 211 4.24 -15.53 1.77
C LEU A 211 5.39 -15.97 0.87
N LEU A 212 6.16 -16.99 1.29
CA LEU A 212 7.18 -17.60 0.43
C LEU A 212 6.53 -18.32 -0.75
N GLN A 213 5.57 -19.21 -0.47
CA GLN A 213 4.96 -20.07 -1.50
C GLN A 213 4.33 -19.25 -2.62
N GLN A 214 3.48 -18.28 -2.29
CA GLN A 214 2.76 -17.48 -3.28
C GLN A 214 3.70 -16.65 -4.15
N LEU A 215 4.80 -16.15 -3.57
CA LEU A 215 5.80 -15.39 -4.30
C LEU A 215 6.61 -16.28 -5.23
N ASP A 216 7.05 -17.45 -4.76
CA ASP A 216 7.77 -18.41 -5.60
C ASP A 216 6.89 -18.90 -6.76
N GLU A 217 5.62 -19.24 -6.49
CA GLU A 217 4.65 -19.60 -7.52
C GLU A 217 4.48 -18.50 -8.57
N HIS A 218 4.30 -17.25 -8.14
CA HIS A 218 4.20 -16.12 -9.05
C HIS A 218 5.50 -15.90 -9.84
N ALA A 219 6.67 -16.10 -9.21
CA ALA A 219 7.96 -16.02 -9.91
C ALA A 219 8.11 -17.05 -11.03
N GLN A 220 7.36 -18.16 -11.00
CA GLN A 220 7.34 -19.18 -12.06
C GLN A 220 6.35 -18.87 -13.20
N GLU A 221 5.56 -17.81 -13.13
CA GLU A 221 4.66 -17.40 -14.21
C GLU A 221 5.42 -16.87 -15.44
N GLU A 222 4.78 -16.90 -16.61
CA GLU A 222 5.41 -16.51 -17.89
C GLU A 222 5.93 -15.07 -17.88
N GLY A 223 5.19 -14.13 -17.26
CA GLY A 223 5.59 -12.72 -17.17
C GLY A 223 6.89 -12.53 -16.39
N PRO A 224 6.93 -12.88 -15.09
CA PRO A 224 8.13 -12.82 -14.26
C PRO A 224 9.33 -13.59 -14.83
N ARG A 225 9.12 -14.79 -15.40
CA ARG A 225 10.21 -15.60 -16.00
C ARG A 225 10.87 -14.95 -17.22
N ASN A 226 10.11 -14.17 -17.99
CA ASN A 226 10.63 -13.46 -19.15
C ASN A 226 11.10 -12.03 -18.83
N SER A 227 11.02 -11.63 -17.55
CA SER A 227 11.43 -10.29 -17.12
C SER A 227 12.95 -10.19 -17.04
N ALA A 228 13.54 -9.26 -17.80
CA ALA A 228 14.97 -8.94 -17.71
C ALA A 228 15.36 -8.29 -16.37
N PHE A 229 14.38 -7.87 -15.57
CA PHE A 229 14.58 -7.29 -14.24
C PHE A 229 14.75 -8.35 -13.15
N ARG A 230 14.15 -9.53 -13.33
CA ARG A 230 14.15 -10.59 -12.30
C ARG A 230 15.28 -11.57 -12.59
N THR A 231 16.09 -11.86 -11.56
CA THR A 231 17.26 -12.73 -11.66
C THR A 231 16.94 -14.21 -11.42
N GLY A 232 15.76 -14.50 -10.85
CA GLY A 232 15.32 -15.84 -10.46
C GLY A 232 15.54 -16.18 -8.98
N GLU A 233 16.38 -15.44 -8.26
CA GLU A 233 16.66 -15.69 -6.83
C GLU A 233 16.31 -14.48 -5.93
N THR A 234 15.82 -13.40 -6.52
CA THR A 234 15.43 -12.17 -5.82
C THR A 234 14.09 -11.65 -6.29
N TRP A 235 13.38 -10.98 -5.40
CA TRP A 235 12.15 -10.24 -5.68
C TRP A 235 12.24 -8.83 -5.12
N VAL A 236 11.37 -7.93 -5.58
CA VAL A 236 11.21 -6.59 -5.04
C VAL A 236 9.87 -6.51 -4.34
N VAL A 237 9.88 -6.16 -3.05
CA VAL A 237 8.65 -5.90 -2.29
C VAL A 237 8.35 -4.40 -2.25
N GLY A 238 7.90 -3.89 -3.40
CA GLY A 238 7.79 -2.46 -3.69
C GLY A 238 6.76 -1.74 -2.84
N ASP A 239 5.79 -2.46 -2.28
CA ASP A 239 4.72 -1.86 -1.47
C ASP A 239 5.09 -1.57 -0.01
N SER A 240 6.08 -2.29 0.50
CA SER A 240 6.55 -2.20 1.89
C SER A 240 7.00 -0.79 2.34
N PRO A 241 7.56 0.10 1.48
CA PRO A 241 7.84 1.49 1.84
C PRO A 241 6.63 2.27 2.34
N ALA A 242 5.41 1.96 1.91
CA ALA A 242 4.24 2.70 2.35
C ALA A 242 4.02 2.55 3.86
N VAL A 243 4.26 1.33 4.37
CA VAL A 243 4.29 1.04 5.80
C VAL A 243 5.56 1.57 6.44
N GLY A 244 6.71 1.31 5.82
CA GLY A 244 8.03 1.70 6.29
C GLY A 244 8.15 3.18 6.62
N LEU A 245 7.65 4.05 5.74
CA LEU A 245 7.70 5.51 5.89
C LEU A 245 6.81 6.04 7.02
N LEU A 246 5.80 5.28 7.45
CA LEU A 246 5.04 5.60 8.65
C LEU A 246 5.77 5.19 9.93
N LEU A 247 6.60 4.14 9.89
CA LEU A 247 7.43 3.71 11.02
C LEU A 247 8.66 4.60 11.16
N TYR A 248 9.27 4.94 10.03
CA TYR A 248 10.46 5.77 9.91
C TYR A 248 10.32 6.64 8.66
N GLU A 249 9.98 7.92 8.86
CA GLU A 249 9.74 8.91 7.80
C GLU A 249 10.90 9.09 6.82
N HIS A 250 12.10 8.58 7.15
CA HIS A 250 13.31 8.75 6.36
C HIS A 250 13.57 10.23 6.01
N ARG A 251 13.66 11.05 7.07
CA ARG A 251 13.88 12.49 6.95
C ARG A 251 15.07 12.78 6.03
N PHE A 252 14.93 13.83 5.22
CA PHE A 252 15.90 14.30 4.23
C PHE A 252 16.02 13.46 2.95
N GLU A 253 15.22 12.39 2.80
CA GLU A 253 15.20 11.57 1.59
C GLU A 253 13.97 11.84 0.69
N PHE A 254 13.47 13.07 0.76
CA PHE A 254 12.37 13.55 -0.06
C PHE A 254 12.51 15.04 -0.37
N ASP A 255 11.92 15.43 -1.51
CA ASP A 255 11.73 16.81 -1.91
C ASP A 255 10.25 17.19 -1.94
N TRP A 256 9.95 18.48 -1.76
CA TRP A 256 8.64 19.04 -2.06
C TRP A 256 8.61 19.53 -3.50
N VAL A 257 7.84 18.85 -4.34
CA VAL A 257 7.73 19.14 -5.77
C VAL A 257 6.28 19.46 -6.11
N GLU A 258 6.04 20.51 -6.90
CA GLU A 258 4.70 20.80 -7.43
C GLU A 258 4.15 19.59 -8.16
N ALA A 259 2.94 19.15 -7.79
CA ALA A 259 2.43 17.94 -8.40
C ALA A 259 2.16 18.12 -9.89
N PRO A 260 2.61 17.18 -10.73
CA PRO A 260 2.44 17.29 -12.16
C PRO A 260 0.98 17.08 -12.57
N LEU A 261 0.63 17.50 -13.78
CA LEU A 261 -0.45 16.87 -14.52
C LEU A 261 0.12 15.63 -15.21
N VAL A 262 -0.61 14.51 -15.16
CA VAL A 262 -0.23 13.28 -15.86
C VAL A 262 -0.99 13.18 -17.18
N THR A 263 -0.27 12.97 -18.27
CA THR A 263 -0.83 12.76 -19.61
C THR A 263 -1.20 11.28 -19.83
N GLU A 264 -1.91 10.99 -20.93
CA GLU A 264 -2.30 9.61 -21.29
C GLU A 264 -1.10 8.67 -21.50
N ASP A 265 0.05 9.19 -21.90
CA ASP A 265 1.33 8.47 -22.01
C ASP A 265 2.12 8.43 -20.69
N MET A 266 1.48 8.78 -19.56
CA MET A 266 2.06 8.82 -18.21
C MET A 266 3.24 9.78 -18.04
N ALA A 267 3.41 10.74 -18.95
CA ALA A 267 4.40 11.79 -18.82
C ALA A 267 3.95 12.85 -17.81
N TYR A 268 4.92 13.45 -17.12
CA TYR A 268 4.66 14.49 -16.13
C TYR A 268 4.82 15.88 -16.75
N VAL A 269 3.72 16.63 -16.72
CA VAL A 269 3.67 18.02 -17.15
C VAL A 269 3.66 18.94 -15.93
N HIS A 270 4.79 19.63 -15.72
CA HIS A 270 5.01 20.54 -14.60
C HIS A 270 4.39 21.91 -14.88
N THR A 271 3.08 22.02 -14.67
CA THR A 271 2.30 23.24 -14.94
C THR A 271 2.54 24.37 -13.93
N LYS A 272 3.06 24.05 -12.74
CA LYS A 272 3.18 24.95 -11.59
C LYS A 272 1.86 25.51 -11.06
N LEU A 273 0.75 24.82 -11.33
CA LEU A 273 -0.58 25.22 -10.89
C LEU A 273 -1.06 24.44 -9.65
N ASN A 274 -0.47 23.27 -9.40
CA ASN A 274 -0.84 22.42 -8.28
C ASN A 274 0.07 22.68 -7.08
N ARG A 275 -0.46 22.42 -5.89
CA ARG A 275 0.31 22.39 -4.64
C ARG A 275 1.52 21.43 -4.70
N PRO A 276 2.59 21.71 -3.93
CA PRO A 276 3.66 20.76 -3.70
C PRO A 276 3.18 19.48 -3.01
N ILE A 277 3.75 18.35 -3.40
CA ILE A 277 3.66 17.05 -2.73
C ILE A 277 5.05 16.55 -2.37
N ARG A 278 5.10 15.61 -1.44
CA ARG A 278 6.35 15.00 -1.01
C ARG A 278 6.71 13.88 -1.98
N ILE A 279 7.89 13.96 -2.60
CA ILE A 279 8.42 12.93 -3.50
C ILE A 279 9.66 12.33 -2.86
N TYR A 280 9.59 11.04 -2.51
CA TYR A 280 10.76 10.33 -2.01
C TYR A 280 11.76 10.06 -3.12
N HIS A 281 13.05 10.07 -2.77
CA HIS A 281 14.14 9.65 -3.65
C HIS A 281 14.98 8.50 -3.09
N SER A 282 14.76 8.11 -1.82
CA SER A 282 15.40 6.95 -1.18
C SER A 282 14.54 6.38 -0.04
N ILE A 283 14.76 5.12 0.29
CA ILE A 283 14.15 4.40 1.42
C ILE A 283 15.22 3.58 2.16
N ASP A 284 15.03 3.32 3.45
CA ASP A 284 15.90 2.42 4.22
C ASP A 284 15.34 1.00 4.13
N SER A 285 15.71 0.28 3.07
CA SER A 285 15.13 -1.04 2.80
C SER A 285 15.47 -2.07 3.87
N ARG A 286 16.65 -1.97 4.50
CA ARG A 286 17.06 -2.91 5.54
C ARG A 286 16.25 -2.68 6.82
N LEU A 287 16.04 -1.44 7.24
CA LEU A 287 15.17 -1.16 8.38
C LEU A 287 13.76 -1.72 8.16
N ILE A 288 13.18 -1.49 6.97
CA ILE A 288 11.81 -1.92 6.65
C ILE A 288 11.69 -3.45 6.66
N LEU A 289 12.63 -4.14 6.01
CA LEU A 289 12.62 -5.60 5.92
C LEU A 289 12.94 -6.27 7.26
N ASP A 290 13.97 -5.82 7.98
CA ASP A 290 14.34 -6.41 9.25
C ASP A 290 13.28 -6.15 10.33
N ASP A 291 12.57 -5.03 10.28
CA ASP A 291 11.37 -4.79 11.09
C ASP A 291 10.26 -5.79 10.76
N PHE A 292 9.96 -6.02 9.49
CA PHE A 292 8.98 -7.03 9.06
C PHE A 292 9.37 -8.44 9.56
N PHE A 293 10.61 -8.88 9.31
CA PHE A 293 11.10 -10.19 9.75
C PHE A 293 11.01 -10.35 11.27
N ALA A 294 11.39 -9.33 12.03
CA ALA A 294 11.33 -9.36 13.49
C ALA A 294 9.88 -9.43 13.99
N LYS A 295 8.97 -8.65 13.41
CA LYS A 295 7.54 -8.66 13.78
C LYS A 295 6.91 -10.02 13.53
N LEU A 296 7.17 -10.61 12.36
CA LEU A 296 6.64 -11.91 12.01
C LEU A 296 7.15 -13.02 12.94
N ALA A 297 8.47 -13.06 13.21
CA ALA A 297 9.07 -14.01 14.13
C ALA A 297 8.52 -13.87 15.56
N LEU A 298 8.36 -12.63 16.04
CA LEU A 298 7.82 -12.34 17.38
C LEU A 298 6.33 -12.70 17.48
N PHE A 299 5.55 -12.42 16.44
CA PHE A 299 4.15 -12.81 16.36
C PHE A 299 4.02 -14.33 16.46
N HIS A 300 4.75 -15.09 15.64
CA HIS A 300 4.70 -16.55 15.66
C HIS A 300 5.16 -17.12 17.02
N ALA A 301 6.22 -16.58 17.62
CA ALA A 301 6.70 -17.05 18.93
C ALA A 301 5.66 -16.90 20.05
N LYS A 302 4.72 -15.95 19.92
CA LYS A 302 3.65 -15.68 20.89
C LYS A 302 2.33 -16.34 20.53
N HIS A 303 2.10 -16.52 19.23
CA HIS A 303 0.89 -17.04 18.63
C HIS A 303 1.25 -18.15 17.64
N PRO A 304 1.79 -19.30 18.13
CA PRO A 304 2.28 -20.37 17.25
C PRO A 304 1.19 -20.96 16.36
N GLU A 305 -0.06 -20.93 16.83
CA GLU A 305 -1.26 -21.40 16.12
C GLU A 305 -2.11 -20.26 15.55
N GLY A 306 -1.53 -19.06 15.36
CA GLY A 306 -2.26 -17.85 14.94
C GLY A 306 -2.87 -17.05 16.10
N TYR A 307 -3.38 -15.85 15.80
CA TYR A 307 -3.97 -14.95 16.79
C TYR A 307 -5.28 -15.51 17.38
N VAL A 308 -5.50 -15.36 18.69
CA VAL A 308 -6.65 -15.95 19.41
C VAL A 308 -7.55 -14.89 20.08
N GLY A 309 -7.26 -13.60 19.90
CA GLY A 309 -8.02 -12.50 20.52
C GLY A 309 -7.37 -11.92 21.76
#